data_AF-A0A358KKD6-F1
#
_entry.id   AF-A0A358KKD6-F1
#
_cell.length_a   1.000
_cell.length_b   1.000
_cell.length_c   1.000
_cell.angle_alpha   90.00
_cell.angle_beta   90.00
_cell.angle_gamma   90.00
#
_symmetry.space_group_name_H-M   'P 1'
#
loop_
_entity.id
_entity.type
_entity.pdbx_description
1 polymer ?
#
loop_
_entity_poly.entity_id
_entity_poly.type
_entity_poly.pdbx_seq_one_letter_code
_entity_poly.pdbx_strand_id
1 'polypeptide(L)' 'VSIWQAGTHDNPFGQRLTALMISKGIADSSVPMSLLADHPNVQFNYFRGGLGTCSVEMH' A
#
# COMPACT_ATOMS: atom_id res chain seq x y z
N VAL A 1 -7.67 11.75 2.56
CA VAL A 1 -6.47 12.14 1.75
C VAL A 1 -6.19 11.04 0.75
N SER A 2 -6.04 11.35 -0.55
CA SER A 2 -5.64 10.40 -1.61
C SER A 2 -4.21 10.68 -2.05
N ILE A 3 -3.35 9.66 -2.07
CA ILE A 3 -1.91 9.83 -2.28
C ILE A 3 -1.45 8.93 -3.41
N TRP A 4 -0.68 9.49 -4.36
CA TRP A 4 -0.02 8.77 -5.43
C TRP A 4 1.49 8.97 -5.32
N GLN A 5 2.25 7.88 -5.39
CA GLN A 5 3.70 7.89 -5.28
C GLN A 5 4.26 6.74 -6.13
N ALA A 6 5.15 7.04 -7.07
CA ALA A 6 5.96 6.03 -7.74
C ALA A 6 7.14 5.66 -6.82
N GLY A 7 7.27 4.41 -6.37
CA GLY A 7 8.23 4.01 -5.35
C GLY A 7 9.34 3.08 -5.85
N THR A 8 10.58 3.38 -5.48
CA THR A 8 11.77 2.52 -5.66
C THR A 8 11.85 1.40 -4.60
N HIS A 9 10.93 1.37 -3.63
CA HIS A 9 10.88 0.46 -2.48
C HIS A 9 9.57 -0.33 -2.41
N ASP A 10 8.97 -0.55 -3.58
CA ASP A 10 7.69 -1.24 -3.71
C ASP A 10 7.93 -2.74 -3.88
N ASN A 11 6.96 -3.55 -3.45
CA ASN A 11 6.91 -4.93 -3.88
C ASN A 11 6.66 -5.00 -5.41
N PRO A 12 6.75 -6.18 -6.05
CA PRO A 12 6.51 -6.32 -7.49
C PRO A 12 5.15 -5.82 -8.00
N PHE A 13 4.20 -5.54 -7.09
CA PHE A 13 2.88 -5.01 -7.38
C PHE A 13 2.74 -3.51 -7.09
N GLY A 14 3.83 -2.80 -6.83
CA GLY A 14 3.79 -1.36 -6.55
C GLY A 14 3.27 -1.02 -5.14
N GLN A 15 3.27 -1.97 -4.20
CA GLN A 15 2.78 -1.74 -2.84
C GLN A 15 3.92 -1.60 -1.82
N ARG A 16 3.77 -0.65 -0.89
CA ARG A 16 4.75 -0.35 0.16
C ARG A 16 4.37 -0.94 1.51
N LEU A 17 5.37 -1.18 2.35
CA LEU A 17 5.20 -1.50 3.77
C LEU A 17 4.30 -0.49 4.49
N THR A 18 4.40 0.80 4.15
CA THR A 18 3.56 1.86 4.74
C THR A 18 2.07 1.64 4.55
N ALA A 19 1.66 1.10 3.40
CA ALA A 19 0.25 0.82 3.16
C ALA A 19 -0.26 -0.32 4.06
N LEU A 20 0.58 -1.33 4.30
CA LEU A 20 0.30 -2.37 5.30
C LEU A 20 0.21 -1.77 6.70
N MET A 21 1.18 -0.93 7.09
CA MET A 21 1.19 -0.27 8.40
C MET A 21 -0.09 0.55 8.62
N ILE A 22 -0.49 1.37 7.64
CA ILE A 22 -1.71 2.19 7.71
C ILE A 22 -2.96 1.32 7.76
N SER A 23 -3.04 0.24 6.96
CA SER A 23 -4.17 -0.70 7.02
C SER A 23 -4.31 -1.40 8.37
N LYS A 24 -3.21 -1.51 9.12
CA LYS A 24 -3.15 -2.09 10.46
C LYS A 24 -3.20 -1.06 11.59
N GLY A 25 -3.33 0.24 11.29
CA GLY A 25 -3.34 1.28 12.30
C GLY A 25 -1.99 1.45 13.02
N ILE A 26 -0.87 1.13 12.35
CA ILE A 26 0.49 1.23 12.93
C ILE A 26 1.11 2.55 12.49
N ALA A 27 1.27 3.48 13.42
CA ALA A 27 1.99 4.73 13.24
C ALA A 27 3.42 4.62 13.81
N ASP A 28 4.43 4.93 12.99
CA ASP A 28 5.85 4.97 13.36
C ASP A 28 6.53 6.18 12.70
N SER A 29 7.17 7.03 13.50
CA SER A 29 7.85 8.23 13.01
C SER A 29 9.09 7.93 12.16
N SER A 30 9.69 6.75 12.30
CA SER A 30 10.78 6.25 11.46
C SER A 30 10.33 5.99 10.02
N VAL A 31 9.01 5.83 9.83
CA VAL A 31 8.38 5.65 8.52
C VAL A 31 7.32 6.76 8.34
N PRO A 32 7.70 7.98 7.91
CA PRO A 32 6.86 9.18 8.04
C PRO A 32 5.45 9.08 7.45
N MET A 33 5.27 8.33 6.37
CA MET A 33 3.96 8.14 5.75
C MET A 33 3.02 7.25 6.59
N SER A 34 3.55 6.39 7.47
CA SER A 34 2.74 5.55 8.35
C SER A 34 1.94 6.35 9.39
N LEU A 35 2.36 7.58 9.71
CA LEU A 35 1.64 8.49 10.62
C LEU A 35 0.22 8.84 10.13
N LEU A 36 -0.05 8.63 8.84
CA LEU A 36 -1.40 8.74 8.28
C LEU A 36 -2.36 7.68 8.85
N ALA A 37 -1.86 6.64 9.53
CA ALA A 37 -2.66 5.66 10.26
C ALA A 37 -3.57 6.31 11.32
N ASP A 38 -3.15 7.44 11.90
CA ASP A 38 -3.92 8.16 12.94
C ASP A 38 -4.98 9.11 12.36
N HIS A 39 -5.05 9.23 11.03
CA HIS A 39 -6.00 10.13 10.39
C HIS A 39 -7.32 9.39 10.07
N PRO A 40 -8.49 9.93 10.48
CA PRO A 40 -9.77 9.20 10.45
C PRO A 40 -10.29 8.87 9.04
N ASN A 41 -9.71 9.48 8.00
CA ASN A 41 -10.15 9.33 6.62
C ASN A 41 -8.97 9.24 5.63
N VAL A 42 -8.22 8.15 5.72
CA VAL A 42 -7.14 7.83 4.78
C VAL A 42 -7.55 6.68 3.89
N GLN A 43 -7.38 6.87 2.59
CA GLN A 43 -7.67 5.88 1.57
C GLN A 43 -6.48 5.76 0.64
N PHE A 44 -5.98 4.54 0.50
CA PHE A 44 -4.97 4.20 -0.51
C PHE A 44 -5.64 3.51 -1.68
N ASN A 45 -5.31 3.94 -2.90
CA ASN A 45 -5.80 3.36 -4.13
C ASN A 45 -4.61 2.85 -4.95
N TYR A 46 -4.72 1.61 -5.41
CA TYR A 46 -3.72 0.99 -6.29
C TYR A 46 -4.25 0.93 -7.71
N PHE A 47 -3.45 1.42 -8.66
CA PHE A 47 -3.73 1.20 -10.07
C PHE A 47 -3.39 -0.26 -10.42
N ARG A 48 -4.42 -1.05 -10.74
CA ARG A 48 -4.27 -2.48 -11.06
C ARG A 48 -4.09 -2.77 -12.55
N GLY A 49 -4.04 -1.76 -13.42
CA GLY A 49 -4.01 -1.97 -14.88
C GLY A 49 -2.77 -2.70 -15.40
N GLY A 50 -1.66 -2.72 -14.64
CA GLY A 50 -0.46 -3.51 -14.95
C GLY A 50 -0.38 -4.87 -14.26
N LEU A 51 -1.40 -5.26 -13.47
CA LEU A 51 -1.42 -6.54 -12.75
C LEU A 51 -2.07 -7.62 -13.62
N GLY A 52 -1.32 -8.68 -13.93
CA GLY A 52 -1.85 -9.85 -14.61
C GLY A 52 -2.76 -10.70 -13.70
N THR A 53 -3.48 -11.65 -14.31
CA THR A 53 -4.26 -12.66 -13.58
C THR A 53 -3.43 -13.93 -13.38
N CYS A 54 -3.30 -14.39 -12.15
CA CYS A 54 -2.83 -15.75 -11.86
C CYS A 54 -4.04 -16.59 -11.41
N SER A 55 -4.32 -17.68 -12.12
CA SER A 55 -5.25 -18.72 -11.69
C SER A 55 -4.47 -19.90 -11.13
N VAL A 56 -4.94 -20.48 -10.03
CA VAL A 56 -4.43 -21.77 -9.56
C VAL A 56 -5.13 -22.87 -10.34
N GLU A 57 -4.35 -23.75 -10.96
CA GLU A 57 -4.85 -24.99 -11.56
C GLU A 57 -4.52 -26.12 -10.59
N MET A 58 -5.56 -26.75 -10.02
CA MET A 58 -5.40 -27.96 -9.21
C MET A 58 -5.56 -29.16 -10.14
N HIS A 59 -4.48 -29.92 -10.34
CA HIS A 59 -4.49 -31.22 -11.02
C HIS A 59 -4.78 -32.33 -10.01
#